data_AF-A0A915HL15-F1
#
_entry.id   AF-A0A915HL15-F1
#
_cell.length_a   1.000
_cell.length_b   1.000
_cell.length_c   1.000
_cell.angle_alpha   90.00
_cell.angle_beta   90.00
_cell.angle_gamma   90.00
#
_symmetry.space_group_name_H-M   'P 1'
#
loop_
_entity.id
_entity.type
_entity.pdbx_description
1 polymer ?
#
loop_
_entity_poly.entity_id
_entity_poly.type
_entity_poly.pdbx_seq_one_letter_code
_entity_poly.pdbx_strand_id
1 'polypeptide(L)'
;IRVITFNVNGQGPPSSGIEALFNIDDATLDYADVIVIGFQEISFHIKNLLADTTYRSEPWSNVIRKYLADKNFVHLSCGWASKPRSLGLSLLVFVKRPLVLSFRRVETNFVRTGLAGVSGHKGAVCVRLTYRDGTFLTFINCHLSADIANLSSRIKDYITISSGLKLNSTDSSSLGLYKKSKNFRYTFWFGDLNFRIEYLSHEETLHFINRNSVKKLLDYDQLNRCRVSGRAFSEFHEFEVKFLPTYKLSIGKDSIYDKRRVPSYCDRILYKLEHSCNEFDDLSSKCEPLFYDSIKSLNCSDHLPVVAAFNVKVFSYIPLAEVEFMTDLNSMAWYTNQNNLCKYKIRNCYNMSPLDWIGIFDLSFNCDESPVTWIYTLSCWEEENNDESDFIIVQNILFKRWFIPKEGSYIFGYYSRERSCLIGLSDPFEIYSPSVALGKEATPD
;
A
#
# COMPACT_ATOMS: atom_id res chain seq x y z
N ILE A 1 -3.58 5.27 10.19
CA ILE A 1 -2.91 4.24 9.35
C ILE A 1 -3.11 2.88 10.01
N ARG A 2 -3.46 1.85 9.24
CA ARG A 2 -3.54 0.46 9.70
C ARG A 2 -2.52 -0.40 8.96
N VAL A 3 -1.76 -1.21 9.68
CA VAL A 3 -0.74 -2.11 9.13
C VAL A 3 -1.08 -3.53 9.55
N ILE A 4 -1.12 -4.45 8.60
CA ILE A 4 -1.42 -5.87 8.80
C ILE A 4 -0.25 -6.68 8.24
N THR A 5 0.21 -7.70 8.98
CA THR A 5 1.14 -8.70 8.49
C THR A 5 0.53 -10.09 8.61
N PHE A 6 0.70 -10.93 7.59
CA PHE A 6 0.21 -12.29 7.63
C PHE A 6 1.06 -13.25 6.79
N ASN A 7 1.71 -14.22 7.43
CA ASN A 7 2.29 -15.35 6.73
C ASN A 7 1.18 -16.36 6.38
N VAL A 8 0.89 -16.50 5.09
CA VAL A 8 -0.22 -17.34 4.61
C VAL A 8 0.19 -18.80 4.39
N ASN A 9 1.46 -19.16 4.54
CA ASN A 9 1.97 -20.53 4.39
C ASN A 9 1.44 -21.26 3.15
N GLY A 10 1.51 -20.57 2.01
CA GLY A 10 1.04 -21.05 0.71
C GLY A 10 -0.47 -21.17 0.57
N GLN A 11 -1.26 -20.81 1.57
CA GLN A 11 -2.72 -20.91 1.54
C GLN A 11 -3.32 -19.75 0.75
N GLY A 12 -4.39 -20.05 0.01
CA GLY A 12 -5.22 -19.03 -0.63
C GLY A 12 -6.09 -18.28 0.40
N PRO A 13 -6.72 -17.16 0.00
CA PRO A 13 -7.71 -16.49 0.83
C PRO A 13 -8.87 -17.46 1.15
N PRO A 14 -9.52 -17.30 2.30
CA PRO A 14 -10.70 -18.09 2.62
C PRO A 14 -11.82 -17.78 1.61
N SER A 15 -12.71 -18.75 1.37
CA SER A 15 -13.84 -18.58 0.44
C SER A 15 -14.90 -17.58 0.94
N SER A 16 -14.91 -17.30 2.23
CA SER A 16 -15.77 -16.32 2.92
C SER A 16 -15.04 -15.83 4.19
N GLY A 17 -15.50 -14.75 4.83
CA GLY A 17 -14.90 -14.32 6.10
C GLY A 17 -13.66 -13.43 5.96
N ILE A 18 -13.39 -12.85 4.79
CA ILE A 18 -12.24 -11.94 4.61
C ILE A 18 -12.35 -10.68 5.50
N GLU A 19 -13.58 -10.29 5.85
CA GLU A 19 -13.88 -9.23 6.81
C GLU A 19 -13.21 -9.45 8.16
N ALA A 20 -12.95 -10.70 8.57
CA ALA A 20 -12.24 -11.02 9.80
C ALA A 20 -10.83 -10.39 9.84
N LEU A 21 -10.18 -10.22 8.68
CA LEU A 21 -8.87 -9.56 8.57
C LEU A 21 -8.92 -8.07 8.97
N PHE A 22 -10.12 -7.47 9.00
CA PHE A 22 -10.35 -6.05 9.25
C PHE A 22 -11.20 -5.75 10.48
N ASN A 23 -12.05 -6.70 10.90
CA ASN A 23 -13.01 -6.55 12.00
C ASN A 23 -12.42 -7.03 13.32
N ILE A 24 -11.55 -6.21 13.88
CA ILE A 24 -10.94 -6.46 15.20
C ILE A 24 -11.79 -5.83 16.30
N ASP A 25 -12.49 -4.75 15.94
CA ASP A 25 -13.62 -4.16 16.65
C ASP A 25 -14.50 -3.43 15.61
N ASP A 26 -15.83 -3.50 15.77
CA ASP A 26 -16.86 -3.03 14.81
C ASP A 26 -16.71 -1.55 14.37
N ALA A 27 -16.00 -0.73 15.12
CA ALA A 27 -15.86 0.70 14.86
C ALA A 27 -14.58 1.10 14.10
N THR A 28 -13.64 0.20 13.84
CA THR A 28 -12.24 0.63 13.63
C THR A 28 -11.83 0.88 12.17
N LEU A 29 -12.49 0.28 11.17
CA LEU A 29 -12.09 0.43 9.76
C LEU A 29 -12.37 1.85 9.23
N ASP A 30 -13.46 2.47 9.70
CA ASP A 30 -13.87 3.82 9.28
C ASP A 30 -12.85 4.90 9.67
N TYR A 31 -12.06 4.67 10.72
CA TYR A 31 -10.98 5.57 11.14
C TYR A 31 -9.67 5.37 10.35
N ALA A 32 -9.56 4.34 9.52
CA ALA A 32 -8.35 4.11 8.74
C ALA A 32 -8.37 4.97 7.47
N ASP A 33 -7.36 5.82 7.28
CA ASP A 33 -7.17 6.55 6.01
C ASP A 33 -6.28 5.80 5.02
N VAL A 34 -5.40 4.95 5.56
CA VAL A 34 -4.46 4.11 4.83
C VAL A 34 -4.48 2.73 5.48
N ILE A 35 -4.61 1.69 4.66
CA ILE A 35 -4.47 0.29 5.06
C ILE A 35 -3.32 -0.32 4.29
N VAL A 36 -2.39 -0.95 5.00
CA VAL A 36 -1.21 -1.59 4.43
C VAL A 36 -1.19 -3.04 4.87
N ILE A 37 -1.02 -3.97 3.92
CA ILE A 37 -1.07 -5.41 4.18
C ILE A 37 0.18 -6.06 3.60
N GLY A 38 1.00 -6.66 4.46
CA GLY A 38 2.16 -7.43 4.08
C GLY A 38 1.88 -8.92 4.20
N PHE A 39 2.04 -9.64 3.10
CA PHE A 39 1.94 -11.09 3.10
C PHE A 39 3.31 -11.74 2.96
N GLN A 40 3.46 -12.92 3.57
CA GLN A 40 4.60 -13.82 3.39
C GLN A 40 4.11 -15.22 3.01
N GLU A 41 4.98 -15.97 2.32
CA GLU A 41 4.69 -17.30 1.77
C GLU A 41 3.45 -17.37 0.87
N ILE A 42 3.16 -16.34 0.09
CA ILE A 42 2.14 -16.46 -0.96
C ILE A 42 2.55 -17.56 -1.95
N SER A 43 1.62 -18.47 -2.25
CA SER A 43 1.82 -19.52 -3.26
C SER A 43 1.91 -18.92 -4.67
N PHE A 44 2.96 -19.28 -5.40
CA PHE A 44 3.10 -18.99 -6.83
C PHE A 44 2.81 -20.25 -7.64
N HIS A 45 1.76 -20.23 -8.45
CA HIS A 45 1.59 -21.26 -9.47
C HIS A 45 2.59 -21.01 -10.60
N ILE A 46 3.59 -21.89 -10.73
CA ILE A 46 4.69 -21.80 -11.72
C ILE A 46 4.16 -21.68 -13.17
N LYS A 47 2.95 -22.16 -13.47
CA LYS A 47 2.28 -21.98 -14.78
C LYS A 47 2.07 -20.51 -15.16
N ASN A 48 1.99 -19.60 -14.19
CA ASN A 48 1.84 -18.16 -14.42
C ASN A 48 3.19 -17.42 -14.58
N LEU A 49 4.32 -18.09 -14.32
CA LEU A 49 5.65 -17.48 -14.45
C LEU A 49 6.00 -17.14 -15.92
N LEU A 50 5.42 -17.89 -16.87
CA LEU A 50 5.61 -17.70 -18.31
C LEU A 50 4.43 -16.96 -18.98
N ALA A 51 3.28 -16.86 -18.30
CA ALA A 51 2.02 -16.43 -18.90
C ALA A 51 1.43 -15.14 -18.32
N ASP A 52 1.90 -14.64 -17.18
CA ASP A 52 1.33 -13.41 -16.61
C ASP A 52 2.37 -12.62 -15.81
N THR A 53 2.87 -11.53 -16.40
CA THR A 53 3.75 -10.55 -15.75
C THR A 53 2.99 -9.68 -14.74
N THR A 54 1.70 -9.93 -14.50
CA THR A 54 0.87 -9.11 -13.62
C THR A 54 0.41 -9.89 -12.38
N TYR A 55 0.64 -9.34 -11.18
CA TYR A 55 -0.04 -9.75 -9.93
C TYR A 55 -1.56 -9.48 -9.98
N ARG A 56 -2.10 -9.04 -11.13
CA ARG A 56 -3.54 -8.79 -11.29
C ARG A 56 -4.38 -10.05 -11.00
N SER A 57 -3.77 -11.23 -11.01
CA SER A 57 -4.41 -12.52 -10.71
C SER A 57 -4.05 -13.14 -9.35
N GLU A 58 -3.36 -12.43 -8.44
CA GLU A 58 -3.08 -12.95 -7.09
C GLU A 58 -4.39 -13.01 -6.26
N PRO A 59 -4.79 -14.20 -5.75
CA PRO A 59 -6.09 -14.38 -5.11
C PRO A 59 -6.34 -13.47 -3.90
N TRP A 60 -5.38 -13.31 -2.99
CA TRP A 60 -5.53 -12.47 -1.81
C TRP A 60 -5.78 -11.00 -2.18
N SER A 61 -4.96 -10.45 -3.07
CA SER A 61 -5.09 -9.09 -3.58
C SER A 61 -6.46 -8.85 -4.21
N ASN A 62 -6.96 -9.80 -5.01
CA ASN A 62 -8.26 -9.68 -5.65
C ASN A 62 -9.44 -9.71 -4.67
N VAL A 63 -9.43 -10.62 -3.69
CA VAL A 63 -10.49 -10.70 -2.67
C VAL A 63 -10.49 -9.45 -1.79
N ILE A 64 -9.31 -9.02 -1.34
CA ILE A 64 -9.18 -7.84 -0.48
C ILE A 64 -9.54 -6.56 -1.24
N ARG A 65 -9.10 -6.41 -2.49
CA ARG A 65 -9.42 -5.23 -3.30
C ARG A 65 -10.92 -5.07 -3.47
N LYS A 66 -11.65 -6.16 -3.72
CA LYS A 66 -13.12 -6.14 -3.81
C LYS A 66 -13.75 -5.74 -2.47
N TYR A 67 -13.34 -6.38 -1.37
CA TYR A 67 -13.87 -6.08 -0.05
C TYR A 67 -13.65 -4.62 0.36
N LEU A 68 -12.46 -4.08 0.13
CA LEU A 68 -12.12 -2.70 0.50
C LEU A 68 -12.71 -1.65 -0.47
N ALA A 69 -13.02 -2.02 -1.71
CA ALA A 69 -13.72 -1.14 -2.65
C ALA A 69 -15.09 -0.70 -2.09
N ASP A 70 -15.84 -1.63 -1.50
CA ASP A 70 -17.14 -1.38 -0.85
C ASP A 70 -17.02 -0.49 0.39
N LYS A 71 -15.80 -0.33 0.92
CA LYS A 71 -15.46 0.54 2.05
C LYS A 71 -14.80 1.85 1.61
N ASN A 72 -14.94 2.20 0.33
CA ASN A 72 -14.43 3.43 -0.27
C ASN A 72 -12.89 3.57 -0.24
N PHE A 73 -12.17 2.45 -0.32
CA PHE A 73 -10.72 2.43 -0.50
C PHE A 73 -10.35 2.13 -1.96
N VAL A 74 -9.22 2.71 -2.37
CA VAL A 74 -8.58 2.49 -3.66
C VAL A 74 -7.22 1.83 -3.42
N HIS A 75 -6.95 0.74 -4.13
CA HIS A 75 -5.64 0.11 -4.17
C HIS A 75 -4.66 0.99 -4.95
N LEU A 76 -3.52 1.30 -4.35
CA LEU A 76 -2.40 1.91 -5.05
C LEU A 76 -1.54 0.80 -5.65
N SER A 77 -1.46 0.75 -6.98
CA SER A 77 -0.76 -0.30 -7.73
C SER A 77 0.74 -0.28 -7.51
N CYS A 78 1.27 0.85 -7.03
CA CYS A 78 2.67 1.06 -6.69
C CYS A 78 3.65 0.66 -7.82
N GLY A 79 3.28 0.89 -9.08
CA GLY A 79 4.15 0.66 -10.23
C GLY A 79 4.40 -0.82 -10.57
N TRP A 80 3.40 -1.68 -10.37
CA TRP A 80 3.46 -3.14 -10.49
C TRP A 80 4.14 -3.65 -11.78
N ALA A 81 4.03 -2.92 -12.88
CA ALA A 81 4.54 -3.30 -14.20
C ALA A 81 6.08 -3.51 -14.30
N SER A 82 6.84 -3.35 -13.20
CA SER A 82 8.31 -3.37 -13.25
C SER A 82 9.02 -4.43 -12.40
N LYS A 83 8.39 -5.13 -11.42
CA LYS A 83 9.19 -5.89 -10.42
C LYS A 83 8.54 -7.18 -9.86
N PRO A 84 8.43 -8.27 -10.64
CA PRO A 84 8.21 -9.62 -10.10
C PRO A 84 9.53 -10.14 -9.52
N ARG A 85 9.89 -9.76 -8.27
CA ARG A 85 11.24 -10.10 -7.76
C ARG A 85 11.34 -10.62 -6.32
N SER A 86 10.28 -10.63 -5.52
CA SER A 86 10.25 -11.36 -4.25
C SER A 86 9.22 -12.50 -4.32
N LEU A 87 9.71 -13.71 -4.56
CA LEU A 87 8.89 -14.92 -4.59
C LEU A 87 8.32 -15.13 -3.18
N GLY A 88 7.00 -15.01 -2.99
CA GLY A 88 6.35 -15.27 -1.69
C GLY A 88 6.12 -14.05 -0.81
N LEU A 89 6.51 -12.84 -1.22
CA LEU A 89 6.24 -11.60 -0.48
C LEU A 89 5.33 -10.68 -1.29
N SER A 90 4.29 -10.14 -0.68
CA SER A 90 3.42 -9.10 -1.27
C SER A 90 3.22 -7.96 -0.29
N LEU A 91 3.06 -6.74 -0.79
CA LEU A 91 2.75 -5.56 -0.01
C LEU A 91 1.67 -4.77 -0.74
N LEU A 92 0.48 -4.75 -0.15
CA LEU A 92 -0.68 -4.06 -0.68
C LEU A 92 -0.89 -2.75 0.09
N VAL A 93 -1.21 -1.69 -0.63
CA VAL A 93 -1.47 -0.37 -0.05
C VAL A 93 -2.81 0.12 -0.55
N PHE A 94 -3.68 0.47 0.37
CA PHE A 94 -5.00 1.02 0.11
C PHE A 94 -5.15 2.38 0.79
N VAL A 95 -5.76 3.33 0.09
CA VAL A 95 -6.04 4.66 0.62
C VAL A 95 -7.52 4.98 0.44
N LYS A 96 -8.11 5.73 1.36
CA LYS A 96 -9.48 6.22 1.16
C LYS A 96 -9.57 7.02 -0.14
N ARG A 97 -10.62 6.83 -0.92
CA ARG A 97 -10.81 7.47 -2.24
C ARG A 97 -10.60 8.99 -2.23
N PRO A 98 -11.11 9.77 -1.26
CA PRO A 98 -10.88 11.23 -1.22
C PRO A 98 -9.42 11.63 -1.02
N LEU A 99 -8.55 10.70 -0.61
CA LEU A 99 -7.14 10.94 -0.35
C LEU A 99 -6.22 10.52 -1.49
N VAL A 100 -6.73 9.90 -2.56
CA VAL A 100 -5.90 9.39 -3.68
C VAL A 100 -4.94 10.45 -4.22
N LEU A 101 -5.42 11.66 -4.50
CA LEU A 101 -4.59 12.77 -5.00
C LEU A 101 -3.69 13.42 -3.94
N SER A 102 -3.93 13.14 -2.65
CA SER A 102 -3.06 13.59 -1.57
C SER A 102 -1.80 12.73 -1.44
N PHE A 103 -1.81 11.49 -1.95
CA PHE A 103 -0.64 10.62 -1.98
C PHE A 103 0.05 10.73 -3.33
N ARG A 104 1.31 11.19 -3.29
CA ARG A 104 2.15 11.43 -4.46
C ARG A 104 3.44 10.62 -4.33
N ARG A 105 4.13 10.43 -5.46
CA ARG A 105 5.50 9.86 -5.51
C ARG A 105 5.54 8.49 -4.85
N VAL A 106 4.87 7.52 -5.46
CA VAL A 106 4.91 6.14 -4.97
C VAL A 106 6.23 5.51 -5.39
N GLU A 107 7.03 5.13 -4.39
CA GLU A 107 8.35 4.55 -4.63
C GLU A 107 8.38 3.12 -4.11
N THR A 108 8.94 2.20 -4.91
CA THR A 108 9.03 0.79 -4.54
C THR A 108 10.43 0.24 -4.65
N ASN A 109 10.81 -0.55 -3.65
CA ASN A 109 12.07 -1.29 -3.67
C ASN A 109 11.90 -2.67 -3.03
N PHE A 110 12.84 -3.58 -3.30
CA PHE A 110 12.88 -4.91 -2.69
C PHE A 110 14.34 -5.32 -2.45
N VAL A 111 14.57 -6.12 -1.42
CA VAL A 111 15.87 -6.71 -1.10
C VAL A 111 15.67 -8.21 -0.92
N ARG A 112 16.54 -9.01 -1.54
CA ARG A 112 16.56 -10.47 -1.35
C ARG A 112 17.65 -10.83 -0.36
N THR A 113 17.36 -11.76 0.54
CA THR A 113 18.37 -12.29 1.47
C THR A 113 18.47 -13.81 1.42
N GLY A 114 17.44 -14.50 0.91
CA GLY A 114 17.45 -15.96 0.78
C GLY A 114 18.57 -16.46 -0.13
N LEU A 115 19.26 -17.54 0.25
CA LEU A 115 20.41 -18.10 -0.48
C LEU A 115 21.42 -17.02 -0.89
N ALA A 116 21.83 -16.16 0.06
CA ALA A 116 22.74 -15.04 -0.19
C ALA A 116 22.25 -14.05 -1.27
N GLY A 117 20.93 -13.85 -1.37
CA GLY A 117 20.29 -12.94 -2.32
C GLY A 117 19.82 -13.60 -3.62
N VAL A 118 20.08 -14.89 -3.82
CA VAL A 118 19.66 -15.65 -5.00
C VAL A 118 18.16 -15.98 -4.96
N SER A 119 17.63 -16.31 -3.78
CA SER A 119 16.22 -16.68 -3.58
C SER A 119 15.36 -15.49 -3.19
N GLY A 120 14.15 -15.40 -3.77
CA GLY A 120 13.17 -14.37 -3.47
C GLY A 120 12.26 -14.64 -2.26
N HIS A 121 12.36 -15.83 -1.64
CA HIS A 121 11.50 -16.29 -0.53
C HIS A 121 11.83 -15.70 0.84
N LYS A 122 12.97 -15.02 0.95
CA LYS A 122 13.40 -14.31 2.15
C LYS A 122 13.99 -12.96 1.73
N GLY A 123 13.69 -11.93 2.51
CA GLY A 123 14.04 -10.55 2.18
C GLY A 123 12.92 -9.59 2.55
N ALA A 124 12.83 -8.47 1.83
CA ALA A 124 11.82 -7.45 2.07
C ALA A 124 11.31 -6.81 0.78
N VAL A 125 10.05 -6.37 0.81
CA VAL A 125 9.44 -5.44 -0.14
C VAL A 125 9.09 -4.15 0.59
N CYS A 126 9.28 -3.03 -0.10
CA CYS A 126 9.13 -1.70 0.48
C CYS A 126 8.31 -0.81 -0.46
N VAL A 127 7.37 -0.07 0.11
CA VAL A 127 6.63 1.01 -0.54
C VAL A 127 6.82 2.27 0.29
N ARG A 128 7.18 3.39 -0.35
CA ARG A 128 7.11 4.73 0.24
C ARG A 128 6.07 5.57 -0.48
N LEU A 129 5.21 6.20 0.31
CA LEU A 129 4.24 7.20 -0.14
C LEU A 129 4.67 8.57 0.37
N THR A 130 4.41 9.61 -0.42
CA THR A 130 4.53 11.00 0.03
C THR A 130 3.14 11.62 0.15
N TYR A 131 2.70 11.90 1.38
CA TYR A 131 1.46 12.61 1.63
C TYR A 131 1.71 14.13 1.57
N ARG A 132 0.99 14.81 0.66
CA ARG A 132 0.97 16.27 0.49
C ARG A 132 2.36 16.92 0.46
N ASP A 133 3.32 16.24 -0.16
CA ASP A 133 4.71 16.68 -0.37
C ASP A 133 5.52 16.99 0.91
N GLY A 134 5.03 16.62 2.10
CA GLY A 134 5.67 16.93 3.39
C GLY A 134 5.70 15.79 4.40
N THR A 135 5.01 14.67 4.15
CA THR A 135 5.03 13.51 5.03
C THR A 135 5.36 12.24 4.27
N PHE A 136 6.49 11.61 4.60
CA PHE A 136 6.93 10.36 4.02
C PHE A 136 6.47 9.19 4.89
N LEU A 137 5.76 8.25 4.28
CA LEU A 137 5.29 7.02 4.91
C LEU A 137 5.97 5.84 4.21
N THR A 138 6.91 5.19 4.89
CA THR A 138 7.66 4.04 4.38
C THR A 138 7.16 2.77 5.04
N PHE A 139 6.78 1.78 4.25
CA PHE A 139 6.26 0.49 4.70
C PHE A 139 7.18 -0.62 4.21
N ILE A 140 7.74 -1.40 5.13
CA ILE A 140 8.68 -2.49 4.83
C ILE A 140 8.04 -3.78 5.33
N ASN A 141 7.59 -4.63 4.40
CA ASN A 141 7.18 -6.00 4.69
C ASN A 141 8.36 -6.95 4.44
N CYS A 142 8.71 -7.79 5.41
CA CYS A 142 9.81 -8.74 5.26
C CYS A 142 9.47 -10.17 5.71
N HIS A 143 10.31 -11.10 5.28
CA HIS A 143 10.34 -12.48 5.73
C HIS A 143 11.79 -12.86 6.01
N LEU A 144 12.16 -12.91 7.29
CA LEU A 144 13.54 -13.16 7.72
C LEU A 144 13.82 -14.67 7.88
N SER A 145 15.10 -15.01 8.03
CA SER A 145 15.57 -16.39 8.20
C SER A 145 14.84 -17.15 9.31
N ALA A 146 14.27 -18.30 8.96
CA ALA A 146 13.53 -19.16 9.88
C ALA A 146 14.44 -20.02 10.76
N ASP A 147 13.84 -20.69 11.74
CA ASP A 147 14.45 -21.58 12.74
C ASP A 147 15.07 -20.87 13.96
N ILE A 148 14.95 -21.49 15.13
CA ILE A 148 15.41 -20.94 16.41
C ILE A 148 16.92 -20.71 16.45
N ALA A 149 17.70 -21.58 15.81
CA ALA A 149 19.17 -21.52 15.78
C ALA A 149 19.71 -20.38 14.88
N ASN A 150 18.89 -19.82 13.99
CA ASN A 150 19.32 -18.88 12.96
C ASN A 150 19.24 -17.40 13.38
N LEU A 151 19.44 -17.10 14.65
CA LEU A 151 19.39 -15.71 15.16
C LEU A 151 20.39 -14.80 14.44
N SER A 152 21.63 -15.27 14.25
CA SER A 152 22.67 -14.51 13.54
C SER A 152 22.30 -14.25 12.07
N SER A 153 21.63 -15.20 11.42
CA SER A 153 21.14 -15.03 10.05
C SER A 153 20.03 -13.98 9.97
N ARG A 154 19.08 -13.95 10.92
CA ARG A 154 18.07 -12.89 11.00
C ARG A 154 18.67 -11.51 11.20
N ILE A 155 19.69 -11.39 12.06
CA ILE A 155 20.42 -10.13 12.25
C ILE A 155 21.11 -9.71 10.95
N LYS A 156 21.73 -10.66 10.23
CA LYS A 156 22.34 -10.39 8.93
C LYS A 156 21.31 -9.97 7.88
N ASP A 157 20.14 -10.60 7.85
CA ASP A 157 19.04 -10.22 6.97
C ASP A 157 18.60 -8.77 7.26
N TYR A 158 18.41 -8.41 8.53
CA TYR A 158 18.08 -7.06 8.97
C TYR A 158 19.10 -6.03 8.47
N ILE A 159 20.40 -6.28 8.66
CA ILE A 159 21.48 -5.38 8.21
C ILE A 159 21.48 -5.24 6.68
N THR A 160 21.28 -6.36 5.97
CA THR A 160 21.25 -6.39 4.51
C THR A 160 20.07 -5.61 3.96
N ILE A 161 18.88 -5.77 4.56
CA ILE A 161 17.68 -5.03 4.17
C ILE A 161 17.85 -3.53 4.48
N SER A 162 18.33 -3.20 5.68
CA SER A 162 18.52 -1.80 6.12
C SER A 162 19.49 -1.03 5.21
N SER A 163 20.58 -1.67 4.78
CA SER A 163 21.57 -1.07 3.87
C SER A 163 21.18 -1.13 2.39
N GLY A 164 20.39 -2.12 2.00
CA GLY A 164 19.98 -2.37 0.62
C GLY A 164 18.73 -1.59 0.18
N LEU A 165 17.85 -1.21 1.11
CA LEU A 165 16.66 -0.41 0.81
C LEU A 165 17.03 1.05 0.55
N LYS A 166 17.46 1.33 -0.68
CA LYS A 166 17.67 2.69 -1.18
C LYS A 166 16.43 3.13 -1.96
N LEU A 167 15.66 4.04 -1.41
CA LEU A 167 14.61 4.74 -2.16
C LEU A 167 15.20 6.00 -2.77
N ASN A 168 14.60 6.54 -3.83
CA ASN A 168 15.18 7.68 -4.53
C ASN A 168 15.32 8.83 -3.53
N SER A 169 16.55 9.32 -3.32
CA SER A 169 16.75 10.54 -2.55
C SER A 169 16.21 11.68 -3.41
N THR A 170 14.94 11.99 -3.25
CA THR A 170 14.31 13.17 -3.85
C THR A 170 14.86 14.48 -3.24
N ASP A 171 15.86 14.36 -2.37
CA ASP A 171 16.74 15.43 -1.91
C ASP A 171 17.62 16.06 -3.02
N SER A 172 17.65 15.49 -4.23
CA SER A 172 18.49 15.96 -5.34
C SER A 172 17.75 16.73 -6.45
N SER A 173 16.43 16.98 -6.35
CA SER A 173 15.73 17.81 -7.35
C SER A 173 15.76 19.29 -6.97
N SER A 174 16.29 20.07 -7.90
CA SER A 174 16.50 21.52 -8.03
C SER A 174 15.29 22.46 -7.81
N LEU A 175 14.21 21.99 -7.18
CA LEU A 175 13.09 22.84 -6.77
C LEU A 175 13.35 23.30 -5.32
N GLY A 176 13.88 24.50 -5.14
CA GLY A 176 14.19 25.13 -3.83
C GLY A 176 13.02 25.34 -2.85
N LEU A 177 11.88 24.68 -3.08
CA LEU A 177 10.67 24.69 -2.27
C LEU A 177 10.67 23.61 -1.17
N TYR A 178 11.45 22.55 -1.32
CA TYR A 178 11.58 21.48 -0.31
C TYR A 178 12.62 21.87 0.74
N LYS A 179 12.29 22.83 1.61
CA LYS A 179 13.13 23.13 2.78
C LYS A 179 13.26 21.85 3.63
N LYS A 180 14.45 21.25 3.63
CA LYS A 180 14.92 20.04 4.34
C LYS A 180 14.62 19.94 5.84
N SER A 181 13.94 20.91 6.46
CA SER A 181 13.87 21.09 7.91
C SER A 181 12.46 20.88 8.51
N LYS A 182 11.45 20.41 7.77
CA LYS A 182 10.07 20.30 8.30
C LYS A 182 9.28 19.04 7.92
N ASN A 183 9.90 18.06 7.26
CA ASN A 183 9.16 16.89 6.78
C ASN A 183 9.06 15.81 7.87
N PHE A 184 7.88 15.19 8.01
CA PHE A 184 7.73 13.99 8.84
C PHE A 184 8.14 12.75 8.06
N ARG A 185 8.88 11.84 8.69
CA ARG A 185 9.33 10.58 8.08
C ARG A 185 8.99 9.42 9.00
N TYR A 186 7.96 8.68 8.64
CA TYR A 186 7.53 7.48 9.35
C TYR A 186 7.98 6.24 8.59
N THR A 187 8.60 5.30 9.30
CA THR A 187 8.97 3.99 8.76
C THR A 187 8.29 2.92 9.60
N PHE A 188 7.45 2.11 8.97
CA PHE A 188 6.82 0.93 9.54
C PHE A 188 7.53 -0.31 9.01
N TRP A 189 8.14 -1.09 9.89
CA TRP A 189 8.82 -2.33 9.53
C TRP A 189 8.09 -3.50 10.16
N PHE A 190 7.59 -4.40 9.33
CA PHE A 190 6.74 -5.50 9.74
C PHE A 190 6.96 -6.74 8.89
N GLY A 191 6.35 -7.84 9.29
CA GLY A 191 6.44 -9.10 8.56
C GLY A 191 6.52 -10.31 9.48
N ASP A 192 6.82 -11.46 8.87
CA ASP A 192 7.33 -12.63 9.58
C ASP A 192 8.83 -12.41 9.85
N LEU A 193 9.12 -11.80 11.00
CA LEU A 193 10.49 -11.54 11.44
C LEU A 193 11.17 -12.82 11.95
N ASN A 194 10.41 -13.90 12.16
CA ASN A 194 10.91 -15.22 12.53
C ASN A 194 11.75 -15.29 13.82
N PHE A 195 11.72 -14.26 14.67
CA PHE A 195 12.31 -14.33 16.01
C PHE A 195 11.50 -15.29 16.89
N ARG A 196 12.20 -16.05 17.73
CA ARG A 196 11.62 -17.17 18.48
C ARG A 196 11.67 -16.93 19.98
N ILE A 197 10.77 -17.58 20.69
CA ILE A 197 10.93 -17.84 22.12
C ILE A 197 12.09 -18.83 22.29
N GLU A 198 13.07 -18.48 23.12
CA GLU A 198 14.26 -19.29 23.36
C GLU A 198 14.39 -19.68 24.84
N TYR A 199 15.07 -20.79 25.13
CA TYR A 199 15.28 -21.33 26.48
C TYR A 199 14.05 -21.88 27.21
N LEU A 200 12.88 -21.89 26.57
CA LEU A 200 11.71 -22.61 27.05
C LEU A 200 11.43 -23.83 26.16
N SER A 201 11.04 -24.94 26.79
CA SER A 201 10.43 -26.06 26.09
C SER A 201 9.03 -25.72 25.59
N HIS A 202 8.48 -26.58 24.72
CA HIS A 202 7.10 -26.44 24.25
C HIS A 202 6.11 -26.48 25.41
N GLU A 203 6.31 -27.37 26.39
CA GLU A 203 5.41 -27.54 27.55
C GLU A 203 5.46 -26.35 28.51
N GLU A 204 6.65 -25.82 28.81
CA GLU A 204 6.81 -24.61 29.62
C GLU A 204 6.21 -23.38 28.93
N THR A 205 6.33 -23.30 27.61
CA THR A 205 5.73 -22.21 26.82
C THR A 205 4.19 -22.30 26.89
N LEU A 206 3.61 -23.49 26.71
CA LEU A 206 2.18 -23.71 26.88
C LEU A 206 1.69 -23.38 28.29
N HIS A 207 2.49 -23.67 29.31
CA HIS A 207 2.19 -23.33 30.69
C HIS A 207 1.97 -21.82 30.90
N PHE A 208 2.84 -20.98 30.31
CA PHE A 208 2.67 -19.53 30.36
C PHE A 208 1.52 -19.03 29.48
N ILE A 209 1.32 -19.64 28.29
CA ILE A 209 0.20 -19.34 27.39
C ILE A 209 -1.14 -19.57 28.09
N ASN A 210 -1.31 -20.72 28.77
CA ASN A 210 -2.54 -21.08 29.47
C ASN A 210 -2.87 -20.14 30.65
N ARG A 211 -1.87 -19.43 31.17
CA ARG A 211 -2.02 -18.40 32.21
C ARG A 211 -2.05 -16.98 31.65
N ASN A 212 -2.12 -16.85 30.32
CA ASN A 212 -2.05 -15.58 29.61
C ASN A 212 -0.85 -14.70 30.05
N SER A 213 0.27 -15.33 30.41
CA SER A 213 1.45 -14.69 30.98
C SER A 213 2.36 -14.13 29.88
N VAL A 214 1.81 -13.24 29.05
CA VAL A 214 2.47 -12.68 27.86
C VAL A 214 3.78 -11.99 28.21
N LYS A 215 3.80 -11.16 29.26
CA LYS A 215 5.04 -10.50 29.72
C LYS A 215 6.15 -11.50 30.02
N LYS A 216 5.80 -12.64 30.64
CA LYS A 216 6.78 -13.66 30.98
C LYS A 216 7.33 -14.36 29.75
N LEU A 217 6.50 -14.64 28.75
CA LEU A 217 6.95 -15.17 27.46
C LEU A 217 7.92 -14.20 26.78
N LEU A 218 7.61 -12.90 26.79
CA LEU A 218 8.42 -11.86 26.15
C LEU A 218 9.81 -11.67 26.78
N ASP A 219 10.05 -12.11 28.03
CA ASP A 219 11.39 -12.20 28.63
C ASP A 219 12.32 -13.13 27.82
N TYR A 220 11.75 -14.14 27.16
CA TYR A 220 12.45 -15.18 26.40
C TYR A 220 12.45 -14.90 24.88
N ASP A 221 11.87 -13.79 24.45
CA ASP A 221 11.76 -13.41 23.04
C ASP A 221 13.11 -12.91 22.48
N GLN A 222 13.55 -13.50 21.38
CA GLN A 222 14.80 -13.13 20.73
C GLN A 222 14.77 -11.70 20.17
N LEU A 223 13.63 -11.21 19.64
CA LEU A 223 13.55 -9.85 19.08
C LEU A 223 13.76 -8.81 20.19
N ASN A 224 13.06 -8.94 21.31
CA ASN A 224 13.22 -8.04 22.46
C ASN A 224 14.68 -7.99 22.94
N ARG A 225 15.32 -9.15 23.11
CA ARG A 225 16.74 -9.19 23.50
C ARG A 225 17.65 -8.54 22.45
N CYS A 226 17.40 -8.76 21.15
CA CYS A 226 18.17 -8.12 20.07
C CYS A 226 18.02 -6.60 20.06
N ARG A 227 16.81 -6.08 20.29
CA ARG A 227 16.52 -4.65 20.37
C ARG A 227 17.23 -4.00 21.56
N VAL A 228 17.07 -4.59 22.75
CA VAL A 228 17.73 -4.10 23.98
C VAL A 228 19.26 -4.15 23.85
N SER A 229 19.81 -5.20 23.24
CA SER A 229 21.26 -5.33 23.06
C SER A 229 21.85 -4.51 21.91
N GLY A 230 21.04 -3.75 21.16
CA GLY A 230 21.54 -2.96 20.01
C GLY A 230 21.94 -3.78 18.78
N ARG A 231 21.53 -5.05 18.66
CA ARG A 231 21.97 -5.94 17.57
C ARG A 231 21.09 -5.86 16.33
N ALA A 232 19.80 -5.58 16.50
CA ALA A 232 18.85 -5.36 15.42
C ALA A 232 17.64 -4.57 15.95
N PHE A 233 17.04 -3.71 15.12
CA PHE A 233 15.82 -2.96 15.40
C PHE A 233 15.88 -2.05 16.65
N SER A 234 17.06 -1.64 17.10
CA SER A 234 17.23 -0.80 18.30
C SER A 234 16.63 0.60 18.15
N GLU A 235 16.61 1.13 16.93
CA GLU A 235 16.01 2.43 16.60
C GLU A 235 14.51 2.36 16.33
N PHE A 236 13.91 1.18 16.44
CA PHE A 236 12.49 0.96 16.20
C PHE A 236 11.72 0.75 17.51
N HIS A 237 10.56 1.39 17.57
CA HIS A 237 9.56 1.21 18.62
C HIS A 237 8.59 0.10 18.25
N GLU A 238 8.02 -0.53 19.26
CA GLU A 238 7.00 -1.56 19.12
C GLU A 238 6.01 -1.38 20.27
N PHE A 239 4.73 -1.49 19.99
CA PHE A 239 3.71 -1.40 21.03
C PHE A 239 3.73 -2.61 21.95
N GLU A 240 3.19 -2.46 23.16
CA GLU A 240 3.10 -3.56 24.12
C GLU A 240 2.32 -4.72 23.48
N VAL A 241 3.00 -5.85 23.30
CA VAL A 241 2.38 -7.09 22.82
C VAL A 241 1.51 -7.64 23.95
N LYS A 242 0.19 -7.68 23.73
CA LYS A 242 -0.81 -8.21 24.67
C LYS A 242 -1.46 -9.53 24.20
N PHE A 243 -1.11 -9.97 22.99
CA PHE A 243 -1.61 -11.20 22.40
C PHE A 243 -0.68 -12.40 22.68
N LEU A 244 -1.21 -13.61 22.46
CA LEU A 244 -0.47 -14.86 22.58
C LEU A 244 0.39 -15.13 21.32
N PRO A 245 1.40 -16.02 21.37
CA PRO A 245 2.24 -16.32 20.21
C PRO A 245 1.44 -16.66 18.95
N THR A 246 1.84 -16.13 17.80
CA THR A 246 1.12 -16.29 16.53
C THR A 246 1.54 -17.51 15.72
N TYR A 247 2.65 -18.16 16.09
CA TYR A 247 3.22 -19.31 15.40
C TYR A 247 3.64 -20.38 16.43
N LYS A 248 3.67 -21.69 16.18
CA LYS A 248 3.11 -22.42 15.03
C LYS A 248 1.80 -23.05 15.45
N LEU A 249 0.71 -22.69 14.77
CA LEU A 249 -0.61 -23.25 15.02
C LEU A 249 -0.87 -24.49 14.17
N SER A 250 -1.77 -25.34 14.65
CA SER A 250 -2.36 -26.42 13.86
C SER A 250 -3.43 -25.83 12.95
N ILE A 251 -3.21 -25.87 11.64
CA ILE A 251 -4.13 -25.31 10.63
C ILE A 251 -5.54 -25.87 10.83
N GLY A 252 -6.54 -24.98 10.80
CA GLY A 252 -7.96 -25.33 10.93
C GLY A 252 -8.38 -25.80 12.33
N LYS A 253 -7.53 -25.66 13.35
CA LYS A 253 -7.85 -25.95 14.75
C LYS A 253 -7.68 -24.70 15.60
N ASP A 254 -8.74 -24.29 16.28
CA ASP A 254 -8.74 -23.05 17.05
C ASP A 254 -7.70 -23.08 18.18
N SER A 255 -6.70 -22.22 18.06
CA SER A 255 -5.69 -21.94 19.10
C SER A 255 -4.91 -23.16 19.60
N ILE A 256 -4.78 -24.22 18.79
CA ILE A 256 -3.96 -25.40 19.14
C ILE A 256 -2.56 -25.23 18.55
N TYR A 257 -1.55 -25.14 19.42
CA TYR A 257 -0.16 -25.08 19.00
C TYR A 257 0.39 -26.45 18.58
N ASP A 258 1.16 -26.45 17.50
CA ASP A 258 1.82 -27.63 16.96
C ASP A 258 3.06 -28.01 17.79
N LYS A 259 3.08 -29.25 18.30
CA LYS A 259 4.16 -29.79 19.15
C LYS A 259 5.54 -29.81 18.47
N ARG A 260 5.60 -29.72 17.14
CA ARG A 260 6.85 -29.72 16.37
C ARG A 260 7.70 -28.46 16.60
N ARG A 261 7.11 -27.37 17.12
CA ARG A 261 7.80 -26.09 17.33
C ARG A 261 7.39 -25.48 18.68
N VAL A 262 8.30 -24.72 19.28
CA VAL A 262 7.97 -23.87 20.43
C VAL A 262 7.14 -22.68 19.95
N PRO A 263 5.96 -22.39 20.55
CA PRO A 263 5.17 -21.22 20.18
C PRO A 263 5.99 -19.92 20.26
N SER A 264 5.90 -19.06 19.25
CA SER A 264 6.74 -17.87 19.08
C SER A 264 5.99 -16.68 18.48
N TYR A 265 6.48 -15.47 18.80
CA TYR A 265 6.02 -14.19 18.26
C TYR A 265 6.78 -13.85 16.96
N CYS A 266 6.55 -14.65 15.92
CA CYS A 266 7.23 -14.49 14.63
C CYS A 266 6.77 -13.22 13.88
N ASP A 267 5.48 -12.91 13.96
CA ASP A 267 4.81 -11.86 13.19
C ASP A 267 4.76 -10.56 14.00
N ARG A 268 5.45 -9.51 13.56
CA ARG A 268 5.66 -8.29 14.36
C ARG A 268 5.49 -7.02 13.53
N ILE A 269 5.12 -5.92 14.19
CA ILE A 269 4.97 -4.60 13.56
C ILE A 269 5.70 -3.56 14.42
N LEU A 270 6.76 -2.99 13.87
CA LEU A 270 7.57 -1.96 14.50
C LEU A 270 7.48 -0.66 13.70
N TYR A 271 7.79 0.46 14.34
CA TYR A 271 7.78 1.77 13.71
C TYR A 271 8.92 2.66 14.19
N LYS A 272 9.31 3.62 13.36
CA LYS A 272 10.33 4.62 13.63
C LYS A 272 9.88 5.96 13.06
N LEU A 273 10.12 7.03 13.80
CA LEU A 273 9.97 8.41 13.33
C LEU A 273 11.36 9.02 13.21
N GLU A 274 11.76 9.41 11.99
CA GLU A 274 13.03 10.10 11.75
C GLU A 274 12.82 11.60 11.89
N HIS A 275 13.44 12.21 12.92
CA HIS A 275 13.39 13.65 13.13
C HIS A 275 14.23 14.40 12.10
N SER A 276 13.73 15.54 11.63
CA SER A 276 14.52 16.53 10.88
C SER A 276 14.67 17.88 11.60
N CYS A 277 14.04 18.09 12.76
CA CYS A 277 14.17 19.36 13.48
C CYS A 277 13.67 19.26 14.93
N ASN A 278 14.57 19.50 15.88
CA ASN A 278 14.39 19.74 17.31
C ASN A 278 14.20 18.50 18.21
N GLU A 279 15.14 18.35 19.15
CA GLU A 279 15.24 17.30 20.18
C GLU A 279 14.18 17.40 21.29
N PHE A 280 13.28 18.38 21.24
CA PHE A 280 12.30 18.70 22.29
C PHE A 280 10.85 18.33 21.95
N ASP A 281 10.57 17.79 20.77
CA ASP A 281 9.22 17.35 20.41
C ASP A 281 8.97 15.93 20.92
N ASP A 282 7.96 15.77 21.79
CA ASP A 282 7.50 14.48 22.29
C ASP A 282 7.07 13.55 21.12
N LEU A 283 7.88 12.52 20.90
CA LEU A 283 7.69 11.45 19.91
C LEU A 283 6.31 10.80 20.01
N SER A 284 5.80 10.64 21.23
CA SER A 284 4.51 9.97 21.48
C SER A 284 3.35 10.77 20.89
N SER A 285 3.47 12.10 20.86
CA SER A 285 2.45 12.99 20.30
C SER A 285 2.37 12.96 18.75
N LYS A 286 3.33 12.35 18.06
CA LYS A 286 3.42 12.35 16.59
C LYS A 286 3.01 11.03 15.94
N CYS A 287 3.18 9.93 16.66
CA CYS A 287 2.79 8.59 16.21
C CYS A 287 2.17 7.84 17.39
N GLU A 288 0.86 7.95 17.53
CA GLU A 288 0.10 7.40 18.66
C GLU A 288 -0.41 5.99 18.33
N PRO A 289 -0.13 4.98 19.19
CA PRO A 289 -0.80 3.68 19.13
C PRO A 289 -2.30 3.81 19.31
N LEU A 290 -3.06 3.13 18.45
CA LEU A 290 -4.48 2.88 18.69
C LEU A 290 -4.70 1.47 19.22
N PHE A 291 -4.20 0.46 18.51
CA PHE A 291 -4.25 -0.93 18.94
C PHE A 291 -3.13 -1.77 18.31
N TYR A 292 -2.82 -2.91 18.93
CA TYR A 292 -1.87 -3.90 18.44
C TYR A 292 -2.28 -5.30 18.89
N ASP A 293 -2.74 -6.14 17.97
CA ASP A 293 -3.32 -7.46 18.30
C ASP A 293 -3.03 -8.52 17.21
N SER A 294 -3.49 -9.75 17.47
CA SER A 294 -3.56 -10.83 16.48
C SER A 294 -5.02 -11.22 16.20
N ILE A 295 -5.29 -11.66 14.97
CA ILE A 295 -6.64 -11.97 14.48
C ILE A 295 -6.88 -13.47 14.57
N LYS A 296 -7.45 -13.93 15.68
CA LYS A 296 -7.70 -15.35 15.95
C LYS A 296 -8.79 -15.97 15.06
N SER A 297 -9.73 -15.16 14.60
CA SER A 297 -10.86 -15.59 13.76
C SER A 297 -10.43 -16.01 12.35
N LEU A 298 -9.22 -15.66 11.92
CA LEU A 298 -8.66 -16.07 10.63
C LEU A 298 -7.54 -17.11 10.84
N ASN A 299 -7.93 -18.39 10.89
CA ASN A 299 -7.07 -19.54 11.24
C ASN A 299 -6.69 -20.43 10.02
N CYS A 300 -6.71 -19.85 8.81
CA CYS A 300 -6.43 -20.57 7.58
C CYS A 300 -4.95 -20.91 7.36
N SER A 301 -4.04 -20.35 8.17
CA SER A 301 -2.59 -20.59 8.14
C SER A 301 -2.12 -21.19 9.47
N ASP A 302 -0.85 -21.63 9.54
CA ASP A 302 -0.18 -21.95 10.82
C ASP A 302 0.38 -20.71 11.53
N HIS A 303 0.14 -19.53 10.95
CA HIS A 303 0.28 -18.22 11.59
C HIS A 303 -1.08 -17.57 11.83
N LEU A 304 -1.16 -16.63 12.79
CA LEU A 304 -2.26 -15.67 12.87
C LEU A 304 -1.85 -14.34 12.22
N PRO A 305 -2.76 -13.64 11.53
CA PRO A 305 -2.51 -12.25 11.16
C PRO A 305 -2.24 -11.39 12.39
N VAL A 306 -1.31 -10.45 12.25
CA VAL A 306 -0.99 -9.43 13.26
C VAL A 306 -1.25 -8.06 12.67
N VAL A 307 -1.73 -7.14 13.50
CA VAL A 307 -2.27 -5.86 13.05
C VAL A 307 -2.04 -4.77 14.08
N ALA A 308 -1.65 -3.60 13.59
CA ALA A 308 -1.50 -2.40 14.39
C ALA A 308 -2.17 -1.22 13.71
N ALA A 309 -2.73 -0.31 14.50
CA ALA A 309 -3.23 0.97 14.02
C ALA A 309 -2.54 2.14 14.72
N PHE A 310 -2.32 3.19 13.94
CA PHE A 310 -1.52 4.35 14.30
C PHE A 310 -2.26 5.63 13.90
N ASN A 311 -2.35 6.58 14.82
CA ASN A 311 -2.57 7.98 14.48
C ASN A 311 -1.22 8.63 14.21
N VAL A 312 -1.05 9.22 13.03
CA VAL A 312 0.19 9.92 12.68
C VAL A 312 -0.09 11.39 12.41
N LYS A 313 0.79 12.27 12.90
CA LYS A 313 0.75 13.68 12.53
C LYS A 313 1.26 13.84 11.09
N VAL A 314 0.47 14.51 10.27
CA VAL A 314 0.81 14.79 8.87
C VAL A 314 0.99 16.28 8.65
N PHE A 315 1.67 16.61 7.57
CA PHE A 315 1.80 17.99 7.12
C PHE A 315 0.44 18.54 6.65
N SER A 316 0.06 19.74 7.11
CA SER A 316 -1.28 20.30 6.87
C SER A 316 -1.44 20.99 5.51
N TYR A 317 -0.35 21.44 4.90
CA TYR A 317 -0.36 22.11 3.59
C TYR A 317 -1.00 21.22 2.52
N ILE A 318 -1.84 21.81 1.67
CA ILE A 318 -2.46 21.15 0.52
C ILE A 318 -1.75 21.68 -0.73
N PRO A 319 -0.98 20.84 -1.46
CA PRO A 319 -0.37 21.25 -2.72
C PRO A 319 -1.45 21.64 -3.74
N LEU A 320 -1.14 22.65 -4.55
CA LEU A 320 -1.95 22.97 -5.73
C LEU A 320 -2.02 21.75 -6.67
N ALA A 321 -3.15 21.56 -7.35
CA ALA A 321 -3.33 20.47 -8.31
C ALA A 321 -2.37 20.65 -9.50
N GLU A 322 -1.66 19.62 -9.92
CA GLU A 322 -0.76 19.81 -11.08
C GLU A 322 -1.51 19.71 -12.40
N VAL A 323 -2.61 18.95 -12.37
CA VAL A 323 -3.50 18.72 -13.49
C VAL A 323 -4.94 18.93 -13.03
N GLU A 324 -5.69 19.74 -13.77
CA GLU A 324 -7.11 20.00 -13.54
C GLU A 324 -7.89 19.77 -14.85
N PHE A 325 -8.85 18.85 -14.84
CA PHE A 325 -9.67 18.59 -16.03
C PHE A 325 -10.72 19.67 -16.23
N MET A 326 -11.06 19.95 -17.49
CA MET A 326 -12.11 20.88 -17.87
C MET A 326 -13.36 20.07 -18.26
N THR A 327 -14.28 19.89 -17.32
CA THR A 327 -15.49 19.05 -17.46
C THR A 327 -16.80 19.86 -17.35
N ASP A 328 -16.81 21.11 -17.78
CA ASP A 328 -18.00 21.95 -17.74
C ASP A 328 -19.17 21.33 -18.55
N LEU A 329 -20.34 21.23 -17.92
CA LEU A 329 -21.54 20.51 -18.40
C LEU A 329 -22.04 20.96 -19.78
N ASN A 330 -21.72 22.18 -20.18
CA ASN A 330 -22.14 22.75 -21.47
C ASN A 330 -21.16 22.46 -22.61
N SER A 331 -19.94 21.98 -22.33
CA SER A 331 -18.86 21.99 -23.32
C SER A 331 -18.61 20.66 -24.03
N MET A 332 -18.85 19.48 -23.44
CA MET A 332 -18.77 18.18 -24.17
C MET A 332 -19.53 17.03 -23.52
N ALA A 333 -20.76 16.76 -23.97
CA ALA A 333 -21.36 15.43 -23.81
C ALA A 333 -20.55 14.44 -24.68
N TRP A 334 -20.00 13.39 -24.08
CA TRP A 334 -19.26 12.36 -24.82
C TRP A 334 -20.24 11.35 -25.43
N TYR A 335 -19.96 10.89 -26.65
CA TYR A 335 -20.80 9.89 -27.34
C TYR A 335 -19.97 8.70 -27.83
N THR A 336 -20.56 7.51 -27.76
CA THR A 336 -19.87 6.25 -28.09
C THR A 336 -19.53 6.07 -29.58
N ASN A 337 -20.23 6.77 -30.49
CA ASN A 337 -20.09 6.60 -31.94
C ASN A 337 -19.11 7.59 -32.61
N GLN A 338 -18.52 8.51 -31.85
CA GLN A 338 -17.66 9.57 -32.37
C GLN A 338 -16.37 9.72 -31.56
N ASN A 339 -15.43 10.51 -32.10
CA ASN A 339 -14.25 10.90 -31.34
C ASN A 339 -14.65 11.97 -30.33
N ASN A 340 -14.07 11.92 -29.14
CA ASN A 340 -14.36 12.89 -28.09
C ASN A 340 -13.07 13.56 -27.62
N LEU A 341 -13.17 14.84 -27.26
CA LEU A 341 -12.04 15.64 -26.81
C LEU A 341 -12.02 15.70 -25.29
N CYS A 342 -10.86 15.41 -24.70
CA CYS A 342 -10.59 15.69 -23.29
C CYS A 342 -9.71 16.94 -23.23
N LYS A 343 -10.16 17.94 -22.46
CA LYS A 343 -9.44 19.18 -22.20
C LYS A 343 -8.99 19.22 -20.75
N TYR A 344 -7.78 19.69 -20.51
CA TYR A 344 -7.23 19.80 -19.16
C TYR A 344 -6.17 20.88 -19.06
N LYS A 345 -5.97 21.40 -17.86
CA LYS A 345 -4.98 22.41 -17.50
C LYS A 345 -3.80 21.74 -16.83
N ILE A 346 -2.58 22.01 -17.30
CA ILE A 346 -1.34 21.65 -16.62
C ILE A 346 -0.73 22.90 -16.01
N ARG A 347 -0.31 22.83 -14.74
CA ARG A 347 0.50 23.89 -14.13
C ARG A 347 1.95 23.82 -14.64
N ASN A 348 2.54 24.95 -15.01
CA ASN A 348 3.89 25.05 -15.59
C ASN A 348 5.01 24.46 -14.69
N CYS A 349 4.75 24.29 -13.39
CA CYS A 349 5.68 23.61 -12.47
C CYS A 349 5.76 22.09 -12.67
N TYR A 350 4.84 21.49 -13.43
CA TYR A 350 4.84 20.06 -13.74
C TYR A 350 5.44 19.81 -15.12
N ASN A 351 6.53 19.04 -15.18
CA ASN A 351 7.14 18.62 -16.42
C ASN A 351 6.48 17.33 -16.91
N MET A 352 5.70 17.42 -17.99
CA MET A 352 4.99 16.27 -18.54
C MET A 352 5.95 15.22 -19.12
N SER A 353 5.73 13.95 -18.79
CA SER A 353 6.42 12.84 -19.44
C SER A 353 5.63 12.36 -20.66
N PRO A 354 6.29 12.00 -21.78
CA PRO A 354 5.65 11.27 -22.89
C PRO A 354 4.98 9.95 -22.49
N LEU A 355 5.36 9.40 -21.34
CA LEU A 355 4.83 8.16 -20.77
C LEU A 355 3.74 8.39 -19.72
N ASP A 356 3.40 9.65 -19.43
CA ASP A 356 2.20 9.97 -18.68
C ASP A 356 0.98 9.54 -19.51
N TRP A 357 -0.14 9.27 -18.84
CA TRP A 357 -1.35 8.83 -19.53
C TRP A 357 -2.60 9.35 -18.85
N ILE A 358 -3.65 9.53 -19.66
CA ILE A 358 -5.00 9.86 -19.20
C ILE A 358 -5.84 8.60 -19.36
N GLY A 359 -6.42 8.14 -18.25
CA GLY A 359 -7.33 7.00 -18.22
C GLY A 359 -8.76 7.46 -18.01
N ILE A 360 -9.71 6.68 -18.55
CA ILE A 360 -11.12 6.76 -18.20
C ILE A 360 -11.40 5.64 -17.20
N PHE A 361 -11.90 6.02 -16.04
CA PHE A 361 -12.18 5.12 -14.94
C PHE A 361 -13.68 5.07 -14.69
N ASP A 362 -14.18 3.89 -14.30
CA ASP A 362 -15.50 3.76 -13.70
C ASP A 362 -15.54 4.56 -12.37
N LEU A 363 -16.68 5.15 -12.00
CA LEU A 363 -16.80 5.89 -10.72
C LEU A 363 -16.44 5.04 -9.50
N SER A 364 -16.65 3.73 -9.59
CA SER A 364 -16.32 2.75 -8.55
C SER A 364 -14.87 2.24 -8.59
N PHE A 365 -14.00 2.81 -9.44
CA PHE A 365 -12.63 2.30 -9.63
C PHE A 365 -11.94 2.02 -8.29
N ASN A 366 -11.34 0.85 -8.16
CA ASN A 366 -10.73 0.40 -6.91
C ASN A 366 -9.22 0.21 -7.04
N CYS A 367 -8.63 0.68 -8.14
CA CYS A 367 -7.21 0.57 -8.46
C CYS A 367 -6.80 1.74 -9.37
N ASP A 368 -5.75 2.47 -8.98
CA ASP A 368 -5.25 3.68 -9.65
C ASP A 368 -4.64 3.44 -11.04
N GLU A 369 -4.19 2.21 -11.35
CA GLU A 369 -3.66 1.80 -12.67
C GLU A 369 -4.60 0.81 -13.40
N SER A 370 -5.90 0.81 -13.08
CA SER A 370 -6.90 -0.03 -13.76
C SER A 370 -8.01 0.79 -14.42
N PRO A 371 -7.69 1.71 -15.35
CA PRO A 371 -8.70 2.39 -16.14
C PRO A 371 -9.40 1.40 -17.08
N VAL A 372 -10.62 1.75 -17.49
CA VAL A 372 -11.38 1.04 -18.53
C VAL A 372 -10.66 1.13 -19.88
N THR A 373 -10.09 2.31 -20.17
CA THR A 373 -9.31 2.61 -21.36
C THR A 373 -8.38 3.79 -21.04
N TRP A 374 -7.30 3.96 -21.80
CA TRP A 374 -6.33 5.01 -21.54
C TRP A 374 -5.58 5.39 -22.81
N ILE A 375 -4.94 6.57 -22.79
CA ILE A 375 -4.11 7.08 -23.87
C ILE A 375 -2.88 7.78 -23.29
N TYR A 376 -1.72 7.62 -23.93
CA TYR A 376 -0.51 8.35 -23.56
C TYR A 376 -0.65 9.84 -23.89
N THR A 377 -0.09 10.69 -23.05
CA THR A 377 -0.11 12.15 -23.23
C THR A 377 0.81 12.62 -24.35
N LEU A 378 1.66 11.75 -24.91
CA LEU A 378 2.49 12.05 -26.08
C LEU A 378 1.68 12.58 -27.28
N SER A 379 0.39 12.22 -27.39
CA SER A 379 -0.49 12.72 -28.45
C SER A 379 -1.26 14.00 -28.10
N CYS A 380 -0.99 14.63 -26.96
CA CYS A 380 -1.60 15.90 -26.58
C CYS A 380 -1.07 17.06 -27.43
N TRP A 381 -1.87 18.11 -27.56
CA TRP A 381 -1.43 19.38 -28.12
C TRP A 381 -1.95 20.56 -27.30
N GLU A 382 -1.17 21.64 -27.30
CA GLU A 382 -1.48 22.84 -26.53
C GLU A 382 -2.50 23.70 -27.28
N GLU A 383 -3.42 24.33 -26.56
CA GLU A 383 -4.29 25.38 -27.11
C GLU A 383 -3.51 26.70 -27.13
N GLU A 384 -3.51 27.41 -28.26
CA GLU A 384 -2.92 28.75 -28.34
C GLU A 384 -3.68 29.69 -27.39
N ASN A 385 -3.02 30.11 -26.32
CA ASN A 385 -3.61 31.02 -25.34
C ASN A 385 -2.97 32.41 -25.48
N ASN A 386 -3.80 33.44 -25.67
CA ASN A 386 -3.38 34.85 -25.72
C ASN A 386 -3.37 35.52 -24.34
N ASP A 387 -3.77 34.81 -23.28
CA ASP A 387 -3.75 35.31 -21.90
C ASP A 387 -2.40 34.99 -21.23
N GLU A 388 -1.68 36.03 -20.83
CA GLU A 388 -0.35 36.03 -20.17
C GLU A 388 -0.36 35.45 -18.74
N SER A 389 -1.24 34.50 -18.40
CA SER A 389 -1.09 33.78 -17.13
C SER A 389 0.00 32.72 -17.29
N ASP A 390 1.26 33.11 -17.04
CA ASP A 390 2.52 32.33 -17.22
C ASP A 390 2.59 30.95 -16.51
N PHE A 391 1.52 30.52 -15.84
CA PHE A 391 1.53 29.39 -14.92
C PHE A 391 0.60 28.23 -15.29
N ILE A 392 -0.27 28.37 -16.30
CA ILE A 392 -1.24 27.33 -16.70
C ILE A 392 -1.28 27.16 -18.22
N ILE A 393 -1.09 25.93 -18.69
CA ILE A 393 -1.16 25.54 -20.10
C ILE A 393 -2.40 24.69 -20.31
N VAL A 394 -3.22 25.02 -21.32
CA VAL A 394 -4.38 24.21 -21.72
C VAL A 394 -3.92 23.16 -22.72
N GLN A 395 -4.21 21.90 -22.42
CA GLN A 395 -3.87 20.74 -23.22
C GLN A 395 -5.14 20.06 -23.71
N ASN A 396 -5.05 19.51 -24.91
CA ASN A 396 -6.12 18.80 -25.59
C ASN A 396 -5.65 17.38 -25.93
N ILE A 397 -6.53 16.40 -25.77
CA ILE A 397 -6.28 15.03 -26.26
C ILE A 397 -7.54 14.41 -26.85
N LEU A 398 -7.39 13.77 -28.01
CA LEU A 398 -8.49 13.14 -28.73
C LEU A 398 -8.58 11.66 -28.39
N PHE A 399 -9.70 11.25 -27.79
CA PHE A 399 -10.06 9.84 -27.68
C PHE A 399 -10.81 9.39 -28.94
N LYS A 400 -10.21 8.47 -29.70
CA LYS A 400 -10.85 7.93 -30.91
C LYS A 400 -12.04 7.05 -30.52
N ARG A 401 -13.10 7.07 -31.33
CA ARG A 401 -14.38 6.35 -31.07
C ARG A 401 -14.24 4.90 -30.60
N TRP A 402 -13.26 4.17 -31.14
CA TRP A 402 -13.02 2.75 -30.86
C TRP A 402 -12.49 2.48 -29.45
N PHE A 403 -11.96 3.51 -28.78
CA PHE A 403 -11.47 3.44 -27.41
C PHE A 403 -12.47 4.00 -26.40
N ILE A 404 -13.63 4.51 -26.85
CA ILE A 404 -14.65 5.06 -25.96
C ILE A 404 -15.37 3.89 -25.26
N PRO A 405 -15.49 3.90 -23.92
CA PRO A 405 -16.28 2.92 -23.19
C PRO A 405 -17.75 2.93 -23.60
N LYS A 406 -18.51 1.95 -23.11
CA LYS A 406 -19.97 1.95 -23.25
C LYS A 406 -20.60 3.14 -22.52
N GLU A 407 -21.85 3.44 -22.82
CA GLU A 407 -22.62 4.45 -22.12
C GLU A 407 -22.60 4.26 -20.59
N GLY A 408 -22.52 5.37 -19.87
CA GLY A 408 -22.43 5.40 -18.41
C GLY A 408 -21.63 6.57 -17.86
N SER A 409 -21.46 6.58 -16.54
CA SER A 409 -20.77 7.62 -15.80
C SER A 409 -19.31 7.24 -15.52
N TYR A 410 -18.40 8.16 -15.80
CA TYR A 410 -16.96 7.93 -15.69
C TYR A 410 -16.24 9.13 -15.07
N ILE A 411 -14.96 8.94 -14.78
CA ILE A 411 -14.04 9.97 -14.32
C ILE A 411 -12.73 9.88 -15.11
N PHE A 412 -12.14 11.02 -15.48
CA PHE A 412 -10.78 11.03 -16.01
C PHE A 412 -9.76 10.96 -14.87
N GLY A 413 -8.69 10.23 -15.09
CA GLY A 413 -7.52 10.24 -14.22
C GLY A 413 -6.24 10.49 -15.00
N TYR A 414 -5.47 11.48 -14.58
CA TYR A 414 -4.14 11.74 -15.13
C TYR A 414 -3.10 11.04 -14.26
N TYR A 415 -2.38 10.08 -14.84
CA TYR A 415 -1.32 9.34 -14.14
C TYR A 415 0.06 9.84 -14.58
N SER A 416 0.84 10.28 -13.60
CA SER A 416 2.24 10.67 -13.80
C SER A 416 3.14 9.45 -13.72
N ARG A 417 3.87 9.16 -14.81
CA ARG A 417 4.85 8.09 -14.86
C ARG A 417 6.03 8.35 -13.93
N GLU A 418 6.51 9.59 -13.89
CA GLU A 418 7.62 9.99 -13.04
C GLU A 418 7.28 9.80 -11.55
N ARG A 419 6.07 10.19 -11.16
CA ARG A 419 5.61 10.10 -9.76
C ARG A 419 4.97 8.76 -9.42
N SER A 420 4.69 7.93 -10.42
CA SER A 420 4.01 6.63 -10.27
C SER A 420 2.71 6.75 -9.48
N CYS A 421 1.89 7.77 -9.80
CA CYS A 421 0.60 8.00 -9.13
C CYS A 421 -0.35 8.86 -9.99
N LEU A 422 -1.63 8.84 -9.64
CA LEU A 422 -2.60 9.82 -10.14
C LEU A 422 -2.29 11.21 -9.56
N ILE A 423 -2.28 12.22 -10.42
CA ILE A 423 -2.03 13.63 -10.05
C ILE A 423 -3.18 14.58 -10.45
N GLY A 424 -4.20 14.06 -11.14
CA GLY A 424 -5.44 14.75 -11.44
C GLY A 424 -6.59 13.77 -11.57
N LEU A 425 -7.77 14.16 -11.08
CA LEU A 425 -9.04 13.48 -11.30
C LEU A 425 -10.06 14.55 -11.73
N SER A 426 -10.96 14.20 -12.66
CA SER A 426 -12.03 15.12 -13.06
C SER A 426 -13.24 15.05 -12.12
N ASP A 427 -14.21 15.93 -12.30
CA ASP A 427 -15.57 15.62 -11.87
C ASP A 427 -16.15 14.47 -12.72
N PRO A 428 -17.17 13.74 -12.23
CA PRO A 428 -17.89 12.76 -13.03
C PRO A 428 -18.42 13.35 -14.34
N PHE A 429 -18.32 12.59 -15.42
CA PHE A 429 -18.90 12.94 -16.72
C PHE A 429 -19.62 11.74 -17.34
N GLU A 430 -20.54 12.01 -18.26
CA GLU A 430 -21.39 11.01 -18.89
C GLU A 430 -20.94 10.71 -20.32
N ILE A 431 -20.99 9.42 -20.67
CA ILE A 431 -20.88 8.94 -22.05
C ILE A 431 -22.26 8.43 -22.47
N TYR A 432 -22.77 8.94 -23.59
CA TYR A 432 -24.09 8.61 -24.11
C TYR A 432 -24.02 7.71 -25.34
N SER A 433 -25.02 6.83 -25.46
CA SER A 433 -25.31 6.16 -26.72
C SER A 433 -26.17 7.08 -27.60
N PRO A 434 -25.93 7.16 -28.92
CA PRO A 434 -26.67 8.04 -29.84
C PRO A 434 -28.19 7.86 -29.82
N SER A 435 -28.68 6.66 -29.48
CA SER A 435 -30.10 6.33 -29.41
C SER A 435 -30.84 6.94 -28.20
N VAL A 436 -30.11 7.32 -27.14
CA VAL A 436 -30.70 7.89 -25.92
C VAL A 436 -30.86 9.42 -26.01
N ALA A 437 -30.04 10.08 -26.83
CA ALA A 437 -30.07 11.54 -26.99
C ALA A 437 -31.29 12.07 -27.78
N LEU A 438 -31.96 11.20 -28.55
CA LEU A 438 -33.14 11.53 -29.36
C LEU A 438 -34.48 11.31 -28.62
N GLY A 439 -34.46 10.94 -27.33
CA GLY A 439 -35.64 10.53 -26.56
C GLY A 439 -36.24 11.56 -25.59
N LYS A 440 -35.87 12.84 -25.70
CA LYS A 440 -36.49 13.94 -24.94
C LYS A 440 -36.88 15.12 -25.85
N GLU A 441 -37.54 14.83 -26.96
CA GLU A 441 -38.45 15.83 -27.53
C GLU A 441 -39.80 15.66 -26.84
N ALA A 442 -40.19 16.70 -26.10
CA ALA A 442 -41.53 16.82 -25.53
C ALA A 442 -42.54 16.65 -26.66
N THR A 443 -43.43 15.67 -26.53
CA THR A 443 -44.68 15.67 -27.30
C THR A 443 -45.46 16.93 -26.92
N PRO A 444 -45.72 17.86 -27.86
CA PRO A 444 -46.72 18.88 -27.63
C PRO A 444 -48.09 18.20 -27.63
N ASP A 445 -48.95 18.61 -26.69
CA ASP A 445 -50.34 18.14 -26.51
C ASP A 445 -51.17 18.06 -27.80
#